data_AF-A0A951ELJ3-F1
#
_entry.id   AF-A0A951ELJ3-F1
#
_cell.length_a   1.000
_cell.length_b   1.000
_cell.length_c   1.000
_cell.angle_alpha   90.00
_cell.angle_beta   90.00
_cell.angle_gamma   90.00
#
_symmetry.space_group_name_H-M   'P 1'
#
loop_
_entity.id
_entity.type
_entity.pdbx_description
1 polymer ?
#
loop_
_entity_poly.entity_id
_entity_poly.type
_entity_poly.pdbx_seq_one_letter_code
_entity_poly.pdbx_strand_id
1 'polypeptide(L)'
;MPPPFDRLWRDARIATLDPRRPGLGVIEQGAIAGRDGRIAFVGAAADLPADAQAVETISLDGRWITPGLIDCHTHMVHGGDRAREFEMRLAGATYAEIAAAGGGILSTVAATRQASEADLVASALSRLDDLIGEGVTTIEVKSGYGLTLESETRMLQAARALPQHRPVEVVTTFLGAHAFPKEVERSAYVRDVTEIMIPA
;
A
#
# COMPACT_ATOMS: atom_id res chain seq x y z
N MET A 1 38.11 -4.73 12.86
CA MET A 1 36.85 -4.01 13.16
C MET A 1 35.77 -4.56 12.24
N PRO A 2 34.50 -4.61 12.65
CA PRO A 2 33.42 -4.95 11.73
C PRO A 2 33.37 -3.95 10.56
N PRO A 3 32.86 -4.37 9.38
CA PRO A 3 32.71 -3.46 8.26
C PRO A 3 31.84 -2.25 8.64
N PRO A 4 32.11 -1.04 8.10
CA PRO A 4 31.30 0.15 8.40
C PRO A 4 29.86 0.08 7.88
N PHE A 5 29.57 -0.83 6.93
CA PHE A 5 28.26 -0.98 6.30
C PHE A 5 27.75 -2.44 6.36
N ASP A 6 26.44 -2.62 6.36
CA ASP A 6 25.83 -3.94 6.28
C ASP A 6 25.80 -4.42 4.82
N ARG A 7 25.40 -3.54 3.91
CA ARG A 7 25.28 -3.85 2.48
C ARG A 7 25.79 -2.72 1.61
N LEU A 8 26.49 -3.08 0.54
CA LEU A 8 26.96 -2.15 -0.49
C LEU A 8 26.45 -2.61 -1.86
N TRP A 9 25.69 -1.76 -2.54
CA TRP A 9 25.35 -1.93 -3.94
C TRP A 9 26.25 -1.03 -4.78
N ARG A 10 26.90 -1.60 -5.80
CA ARG A 10 27.82 -0.88 -6.69
C ARG A 10 27.49 -1.15 -8.15
N ASP A 11 28.19 -0.44 -9.03
CA ASP A 11 28.06 -0.57 -10.47
C ASP A 11 26.61 -0.33 -10.91
N ALA A 12 25.98 0.73 -10.38
CA ALA A 12 24.56 1.01 -10.56
C ALA A 12 24.32 2.37 -11.23
N ARG A 13 23.23 2.48 -11.99
CA ARG A 13 22.66 3.77 -12.39
C ARG A 13 21.58 4.13 -11.38
N ILE A 14 21.68 5.27 -10.72
CA ILE A 14 20.77 5.61 -9.61
C ILE A 14 19.93 6.82 -10.01
N ALA A 15 18.60 6.69 -9.95
CA ALA A 15 17.71 7.85 -9.93
C ALA A 15 17.36 8.15 -8.47
N THR A 16 17.99 9.16 -7.88
CA THR A 16 17.80 9.42 -6.44
C THR A 16 16.44 10.03 -6.12
N LEU A 17 15.78 10.66 -7.11
CA LEU A 17 14.59 11.49 -6.91
C LEU A 17 14.77 12.57 -5.83
N ASP A 18 16.02 12.99 -5.59
CA ASP A 18 16.34 14.04 -4.62
C ASP A 18 15.89 15.41 -5.18
N PRO A 19 14.94 16.11 -4.52
CA PRO A 19 14.39 17.37 -5.03
C PRO A 19 15.43 18.50 -5.08
N ARG A 20 16.60 18.31 -4.47
CA ARG A 20 17.72 19.26 -4.52
C ARG A 20 18.55 19.13 -5.80
N ARG A 21 18.31 18.08 -6.62
CA ARG A 21 19.02 17.81 -7.87
C ARG A 21 18.06 17.97 -9.06
N PRO A 22 18.55 18.34 -10.26
CA PRO A 22 17.69 18.48 -11.43
C PRO A 22 17.17 17.12 -11.95
N GLY A 23 15.98 17.13 -12.53
CA GLY A 23 15.36 15.96 -13.15
C GLY A 23 15.18 14.81 -12.16
N LEU A 24 15.59 13.60 -12.55
CA LEU A 24 15.50 12.39 -11.71
C LEU A 24 16.63 12.28 -10.67
N GLY A 25 17.56 13.24 -10.60
CA GLY A 25 18.74 13.14 -9.75
C GLY A 25 19.64 11.96 -10.16
N VAL A 26 19.93 11.82 -11.46
CA VAL A 26 20.67 10.66 -11.99
C VAL A 26 22.13 10.65 -11.50
N ILE A 27 22.64 9.45 -11.21
CA ILE A 27 24.05 9.13 -10.98
C ILE A 27 24.39 7.95 -11.88
N GLU A 28 25.21 8.17 -12.92
CA GLU A 28 25.48 7.15 -13.95
C GLU A 28 26.43 6.03 -13.46
N GLN A 29 27.35 6.36 -12.56
CA GLN A 29 28.28 5.41 -11.94
C GLN A 29 28.13 5.49 -10.43
N GLY A 30 27.00 5.00 -9.94
CA GLY A 30 26.56 5.17 -8.56
C GLY A 30 26.85 3.97 -7.68
N ALA A 31 26.84 4.24 -6.37
CA ALA A 31 26.82 3.23 -5.33
C ALA A 31 25.89 3.65 -4.17
N ILE A 32 25.36 2.66 -3.47
CA ILE A 32 24.53 2.84 -2.27
C ILE A 32 25.13 1.98 -1.16
N ALA A 33 25.36 2.57 0.01
CA ALA A 33 25.72 1.83 1.22
C ALA A 33 24.60 1.90 2.24
N GLY A 34 24.18 0.74 2.76
CA GLY A 34 23.18 0.60 3.81
C GLY A 34 23.81 0.24 5.15
N ARG A 35 23.28 0.82 6.23
CA ARG A 35 23.64 0.49 7.61
C ARG A 35 22.42 0.63 8.51
N ASP A 36 22.18 -0.36 9.36
CA ASP A 36 21.10 -0.37 10.35
C ASP A 36 19.72 -0.06 9.73
N GLY A 37 19.45 -0.64 8.55
CA GLY A 37 18.21 -0.44 7.79
C GLY A 37 18.06 0.94 7.14
N ARG A 38 19.11 1.76 7.11
CA ARG A 38 19.09 3.12 6.54
C ARG A 38 20.15 3.27 5.45
N ILE A 39 19.91 4.20 4.53
CA ILE A 39 20.92 4.62 3.55
C ILE A 39 21.97 5.45 4.28
N ALA A 40 23.20 4.93 4.38
CA ALA A 40 24.35 5.61 4.95
C ALA A 40 25.13 6.41 3.89
N PHE A 41 25.07 5.98 2.63
CA PHE A 41 25.66 6.68 1.49
C PHE A 41 24.84 6.42 0.22
N VAL A 42 24.67 7.46 -0.59
CA VAL A 42 24.21 7.36 -1.98
C VAL A 42 24.92 8.45 -2.79
N GLY A 43 25.66 8.05 -3.81
CA GLY A 43 26.56 8.96 -4.50
C GLY A 43 27.28 8.31 -5.67
N ALA A 44 28.20 9.03 -6.29
CA ALA A 44 29.09 8.45 -7.29
C ALA A 44 30.00 7.42 -6.61
N ALA A 45 30.32 6.34 -7.32
CA ALA A 45 31.21 5.29 -6.79
C ALA A 45 32.61 5.82 -6.46
N ALA A 46 33.05 6.88 -7.15
CA ALA A 46 34.32 7.56 -6.86
C ALA A 46 34.33 8.32 -5.53
N ASP A 47 33.15 8.65 -4.97
CA ASP A 47 33.00 9.36 -3.71
C ASP A 47 32.88 8.42 -2.50
N LEU A 48 32.86 7.09 -2.74
CA LEU A 48 32.93 6.11 -1.65
C LEU A 48 34.28 6.24 -0.93
N PRO A 49 34.30 6.17 0.42
CA PRO A 49 35.54 6.07 1.17
C PRO A 49 36.40 4.91 0.64
N ALA A 50 37.72 5.11 0.55
CA ALA A 50 38.64 4.10 0.01
C ALA A 50 38.65 2.80 0.84
N ASP A 51 38.25 2.88 2.11
CA ASP A 51 38.10 1.78 3.06
C ASP A 51 36.65 1.31 3.21
N ALA A 52 35.74 1.71 2.30
CA ALA A 52 34.35 1.27 2.32
C ALA A 52 34.26 -0.25 2.17
N GLN A 53 34.02 -0.92 3.28
CA GLN A 53 33.74 -2.35 3.35
C GLN A 53 32.30 -2.57 3.82
N ALA A 54 31.66 -3.62 3.31
CA ALA A 54 30.34 -4.05 3.76
C ALA A 54 30.35 -5.54 4.08
N VAL A 55 29.42 -5.98 4.94
CA VAL A 55 29.21 -7.41 5.20
C VAL A 55 28.82 -8.13 3.90
N GLU A 56 27.97 -7.50 3.09
CA GLU A 56 27.58 -7.99 1.77
C GLU A 56 27.81 -6.91 0.70
N THR A 57 28.40 -7.28 -0.45
CA THR A 57 28.58 -6.39 -1.60
C THR A 57 27.95 -7.00 -2.85
N ILE A 58 27.16 -6.20 -3.56
CA ILE A 58 26.39 -6.62 -4.74
C ILE A 58 26.75 -5.70 -5.91
N SER A 59 27.29 -6.28 -7.00
CA SER A 59 27.40 -5.60 -8.29
C SER A 59 26.06 -5.66 -9.01
N LEU A 60 25.61 -4.53 -9.57
CA LEU A 60 24.36 -4.46 -10.31
C LEU A 60 24.55 -4.40 -11.83
N ASP A 61 25.80 -4.42 -12.30
CA ASP A 61 26.18 -4.50 -13.72
C ASP A 61 25.50 -3.43 -14.59
N GLY A 62 25.42 -2.20 -14.08
CA GLY A 62 24.83 -1.05 -14.75
C GLY A 62 23.30 -0.97 -14.68
N ARG A 63 22.62 -1.86 -13.94
CA ARG A 63 21.17 -1.78 -13.73
C ARG A 63 20.78 -0.50 -13.00
N TRP A 64 19.51 -0.11 -13.20
CA TRP A 64 18.92 1.02 -12.51
C TRP A 64 18.50 0.67 -11.09
N ILE A 65 18.70 1.60 -10.17
CA ILE A 65 18.08 1.64 -8.85
C ILE A 65 17.24 2.91 -8.75
N THR A 66 16.03 2.76 -8.22
CA THR A 66 15.17 3.85 -7.76
C THR A 66 14.85 3.62 -6.28
N PRO A 67 14.31 4.62 -5.56
CA PRO A 67 13.56 4.36 -4.33
C PRO A 67 12.46 3.31 -4.58
N GLY A 68 12.09 2.58 -3.53
CA GLY A 68 10.92 1.71 -3.58
C GLY A 68 9.66 2.52 -3.92
N LEU A 69 8.75 1.92 -4.67
CA LEU A 69 7.53 2.61 -5.10
C LEU A 69 6.57 2.76 -3.91
N ILE A 70 5.80 3.84 -3.96
CA ILE A 70 4.80 4.17 -2.94
C ILE A 70 3.44 4.25 -3.62
N ASP A 71 2.51 3.39 -3.21
CA ASP A 71 1.10 3.53 -3.59
C ASP A 71 0.35 4.24 -2.45
N CYS A 72 0.04 5.52 -2.65
CA CYS A 72 -0.53 6.37 -1.61
C CYS A 72 -2.07 6.35 -1.56
N HIS A 73 -2.74 5.50 -2.35
CA HIS A 73 -4.20 5.46 -2.35
C HIS A 73 -4.75 4.10 -2.76
N THR A 74 -5.07 3.25 -1.78
CA THR A 74 -5.72 1.97 -2.07
C THR A 74 -6.93 1.67 -1.19
N HIS A 75 -7.86 0.90 -1.73
CA HIS A 75 -8.94 0.27 -0.98
C HIS A 75 -8.75 -1.25 -0.98
N MET A 76 -7.53 -1.73 -0.72
CA MET A 76 -7.17 -3.13 -0.99
C MET A 76 -7.82 -4.15 -0.03
N VAL A 77 -8.24 -3.71 1.16
CA VAL A 77 -8.94 -4.55 2.14
C VAL A 77 -10.44 -4.45 1.88
N HIS A 78 -11.02 -5.54 1.35
CA HIS A 78 -12.46 -5.68 1.14
C HIS A 78 -12.85 -7.14 1.00
N GLY A 79 -14.11 -7.47 1.28
CA GLY A 79 -14.68 -8.78 1.02
C GLY A 79 -15.24 -8.88 -0.41
N GLY A 80 -15.18 -10.10 -0.97
CA GLY A 80 -15.73 -10.42 -2.30
C GLY A 80 -15.09 -9.66 -3.45
N ASP A 81 -15.76 -9.68 -4.60
CA ASP A 81 -15.39 -8.96 -5.82
C ASP A 81 -16.63 -8.37 -6.52
N ARG A 82 -16.40 -7.66 -7.62
CA ARG A 82 -17.47 -7.03 -8.45
C ARG A 82 -17.46 -7.52 -9.89
N ALA A 83 -16.93 -8.71 -10.16
CA ALA A 83 -16.84 -9.27 -11.51
C ALA A 83 -18.24 -9.48 -12.12
N ARG A 84 -19.22 -9.92 -11.33
CA ARG A 84 -20.63 -10.05 -11.78
C ARG A 84 -21.24 -8.71 -12.19
N GLU A 85 -20.97 -7.64 -11.44
CA GLU A 85 -21.42 -6.30 -11.83
C GLU A 85 -20.76 -5.86 -13.13
N PHE A 86 -19.47 -6.14 -13.29
CA PHE A 86 -18.74 -5.84 -14.52
C PHE A 86 -19.35 -6.57 -15.72
N GLU A 87 -19.70 -7.86 -15.58
CA GLU A 87 -20.42 -8.63 -16.60
C GLU A 87 -21.78 -8.01 -16.96
N MET A 88 -22.58 -7.62 -15.96
CA MET A 88 -23.86 -6.96 -16.19
C MET A 88 -23.72 -5.66 -16.98
N ARG A 89 -22.69 -4.85 -16.67
CA ARG A 89 -22.39 -3.63 -17.42
C ARG A 89 -22.03 -3.93 -18.88
N LEU A 90 -21.24 -4.96 -19.14
CA LEU A 90 -20.92 -5.39 -20.50
C LEU A 90 -22.16 -5.87 -21.27
N ALA A 91 -23.12 -6.46 -20.57
CA ALA A 91 -24.41 -6.86 -21.14
C ALA A 91 -25.40 -5.68 -21.35
N GLY A 92 -25.01 -4.45 -21.03
CA GLY A 92 -25.81 -3.24 -21.24
C GLY A 92 -26.74 -2.86 -20.07
N ALA A 93 -26.59 -3.48 -18.90
CA ALA A 93 -27.38 -3.11 -17.73
C ALA A 93 -27.08 -1.68 -17.27
N THR A 94 -28.13 -0.94 -16.93
CA THR A 94 -28.03 0.39 -16.35
C THR A 94 -27.54 0.32 -14.89
N TYR A 95 -27.02 1.43 -14.38
CA TYR A 95 -26.60 1.53 -12.98
C TYR A 95 -27.76 1.24 -12.00
N ALA A 96 -28.98 1.64 -12.35
CA ALA A 96 -30.17 1.38 -11.53
C ALA A 96 -30.50 -0.12 -11.47
N GLU A 97 -30.41 -0.84 -12.58
CA GLU A 97 -30.63 -2.29 -12.63
C GLU A 97 -29.56 -3.05 -11.83
N ILE A 98 -28.30 -2.64 -11.94
CA ILE A 98 -27.19 -3.18 -11.14
C ILE A 98 -27.41 -2.96 -9.65
N ALA A 99 -27.80 -1.73 -9.26
CA ALA A 99 -28.09 -1.41 -7.87
C ALA A 99 -29.30 -2.19 -7.34
N ALA A 100 -30.34 -2.38 -8.16
CA ALA A 100 -31.50 -3.20 -7.84
C ALA A 100 -31.16 -4.68 -7.69
N ALA A 101 -30.18 -5.18 -8.45
CA ALA A 101 -29.63 -6.53 -8.32
C ALA A 101 -28.64 -6.68 -7.14
N GLY A 102 -28.49 -5.64 -6.31
CA GLY A 102 -27.62 -5.67 -5.13
C GLY A 102 -26.15 -5.38 -5.41
N GLY A 103 -25.80 -4.79 -6.55
CA GLY A 103 -24.44 -4.36 -6.92
C GLY A 103 -24.02 -3.01 -6.33
N GLY A 104 -22.90 -2.48 -6.83
CA GLY A 104 -22.31 -1.22 -6.37
C GLY A 104 -21.48 -1.37 -5.09
N ILE A 105 -20.82 -0.28 -4.64
CA ILE A 105 -21.08 0.19 -3.28
C ILE A 105 -21.28 -0.88 -2.19
N LEU A 106 -22.57 -1.07 -1.97
CA LEU A 106 -23.14 -1.79 -0.86
C LEU A 106 -22.99 -3.30 -1.00
N SER A 107 -22.70 -3.83 -2.20
CA SER A 107 -22.36 -5.24 -2.39
C SER A 107 -21.03 -5.56 -1.72
N THR A 108 -20.02 -4.71 -1.93
CA THR A 108 -18.72 -4.81 -1.27
C THR A 108 -18.86 -4.56 0.23
N VAL A 109 -19.72 -3.63 0.66
CA VAL A 109 -20.00 -3.42 2.08
C VAL A 109 -20.58 -4.67 2.73
N ALA A 110 -21.58 -5.29 2.11
CA ALA A 110 -22.19 -6.51 2.63
C ALA A 110 -21.17 -7.66 2.73
N ALA A 111 -20.37 -7.88 1.68
CA ALA A 111 -19.34 -8.92 1.68
C ALA A 111 -18.24 -8.64 2.72
N THR A 112 -17.83 -7.39 2.89
CA THR A 112 -16.80 -6.99 3.87
C THR A 112 -17.30 -7.17 5.30
N ARG A 113 -18.56 -6.81 5.61
CA ARG A 113 -19.16 -7.03 6.93
C ARG A 113 -19.25 -8.51 7.31
N GLN A 114 -19.49 -9.39 6.34
CA GLN A 114 -19.57 -10.84 6.54
C GLN A 114 -18.21 -11.52 6.69
N ALA A 115 -17.15 -10.93 6.13
CA ALA A 115 -15.80 -11.48 6.19
C ALA A 115 -15.19 -11.35 7.61
N SER A 116 -14.49 -12.38 8.05
CA SER A 116 -13.65 -12.29 9.25
C SER A 116 -12.39 -11.45 8.97
N GLU A 117 -11.69 -11.01 10.03
CA GLU A 117 -10.40 -10.33 9.87
C GLU A 117 -9.40 -11.21 9.08
N ALA A 118 -9.36 -12.51 9.37
CA ALA A 118 -8.49 -13.46 8.69
C ALA A 118 -8.82 -13.58 7.19
N ASP A 119 -10.10 -13.61 6.82
CA ASP A 119 -10.53 -13.64 5.42
C ASP A 119 -10.12 -12.36 4.68
N LEU A 120 -10.25 -11.21 5.34
CA LEU A 120 -9.85 -9.92 4.80
C LEU A 120 -8.34 -9.86 4.56
N VAL A 121 -7.53 -10.30 5.54
CA VAL A 121 -6.07 -10.42 5.40
C VAL A 121 -5.72 -11.35 4.24
N ALA A 122 -6.26 -12.57 4.22
CA ALA A 122 -5.96 -13.55 3.19
C ALA A 122 -6.24 -13.02 1.78
N SER A 123 -7.40 -12.37 1.59
CA SER A 123 -7.75 -11.78 0.29
C SER A 123 -6.83 -10.61 -0.10
N ALA A 124 -6.46 -9.76 0.86
CA ALA A 124 -5.61 -8.60 0.61
C ALA A 124 -4.17 -8.99 0.28
N LEU A 125 -3.65 -10.08 0.87
CA LEU A 125 -2.30 -10.58 0.60
C LEU A 125 -2.09 -10.93 -0.87
N SER A 126 -3.10 -11.50 -1.54
CA SER A 126 -2.98 -11.80 -2.98
C SER A 126 -2.75 -10.53 -3.81
N ARG A 127 -3.47 -9.44 -3.53
CA ARG A 127 -3.32 -8.16 -4.25
C ARG A 127 -2.03 -7.45 -3.86
N LEU A 128 -1.63 -7.58 -2.59
CA LEU A 128 -0.40 -7.00 -2.08
C LEU A 128 0.84 -7.64 -2.71
N ASP A 129 0.81 -8.96 -2.93
CA ASP A 129 1.91 -9.69 -3.55
C ASP A 129 2.17 -9.22 -4.99
N ASP A 130 1.11 -8.91 -5.75
CA ASP A 130 1.23 -8.32 -7.09
C ASP A 130 1.94 -6.96 -7.02
N LEU A 131 1.51 -6.06 -6.10
CA LEU A 131 2.13 -4.73 -5.93
C LEU A 131 3.60 -4.81 -5.47
N ILE A 132 3.92 -5.73 -4.57
CA ILE A 132 5.32 -5.99 -4.16
C ILE A 132 6.14 -6.49 -5.35
N GLY A 133 5.54 -7.35 -6.20
CA GLY A 133 6.15 -7.82 -7.45
C GLY A 133 6.48 -6.70 -8.44
N GLU A 134 5.72 -5.60 -8.40
CA GLU A 134 5.97 -4.39 -9.18
C GLU A 134 6.96 -3.40 -8.52
N GLY A 135 7.41 -3.68 -7.30
CA GLY A 135 8.40 -2.88 -6.57
C GLY A 135 7.83 -1.90 -5.54
N VAL A 136 6.56 -2.04 -5.16
CA VAL A 136 5.95 -1.26 -4.06
C VAL A 136 6.55 -1.70 -2.72
N THR A 137 7.04 -0.73 -1.96
CA THR A 137 7.59 -0.95 -0.61
C THR A 137 6.76 -0.29 0.49
N THR A 138 5.93 0.70 0.13
CA THR A 138 5.04 1.41 1.05
C THR A 138 3.68 1.57 0.41
N ILE A 139 2.62 1.24 1.15
CA ILE A 139 1.24 1.32 0.69
C ILE A 139 0.35 2.01 1.71
N GLU A 140 -0.55 2.85 1.23
CA GLU A 140 -1.66 3.36 2.02
C GLU A 140 -2.90 2.50 1.80
N VAL A 141 -3.55 2.11 2.89
CA VAL A 141 -4.72 1.23 2.89
C VAL A 141 -5.85 1.90 3.65
N LYS A 142 -6.95 2.14 2.95
CA LYS A 142 -8.16 2.75 3.51
C LYS A 142 -9.12 1.68 4.03
N SER A 143 -9.89 2.05 5.06
CA SER A 143 -11.14 1.37 5.40
C SER A 143 -12.29 1.85 4.47
N GLY A 144 -13.54 1.88 4.93
CA GLY A 144 -14.66 2.48 4.19
C GLY A 144 -15.58 1.51 3.46
N TYR A 145 -15.40 0.20 3.62
CA TYR A 145 -16.38 -0.81 3.22
C TYR A 145 -17.08 -1.46 4.44
N GLY A 146 -16.87 -0.93 5.65
CA GLY A 146 -17.56 -1.38 6.84
C GLY A 146 -18.85 -0.59 7.10
N LEU A 147 -18.78 0.73 7.00
CA LEU A 147 -19.87 1.67 7.32
C LEU A 147 -20.50 1.46 8.71
N THR A 148 -19.75 0.88 9.64
CA THR A 148 -20.09 0.64 11.05
C THR A 148 -18.77 0.65 11.84
N LEU A 149 -18.76 1.09 13.10
CA LEU A 149 -17.55 1.07 13.92
C LEU A 149 -16.86 -0.30 13.91
N GLU A 150 -17.61 -1.38 14.17
CA GLU A 150 -17.05 -2.73 14.24
C GLU A 150 -16.34 -3.13 12.94
N SER A 151 -17.01 -3.00 11.81
CA SER A 151 -16.45 -3.43 10.52
C SER A 151 -15.32 -2.52 10.04
N GLU A 152 -15.40 -1.21 10.28
CA GLU A 152 -14.31 -0.28 9.97
C GLU A 152 -13.06 -0.60 10.80
N THR A 153 -13.21 -0.88 12.10
CA THR A 153 -12.13 -1.33 12.98
C THR A 153 -11.53 -2.64 12.47
N ARG A 154 -12.35 -3.62 12.10
CA ARG A 154 -11.89 -4.91 11.54
C ARG A 154 -11.05 -4.72 10.28
N MET A 155 -11.45 -3.82 9.37
CA MET A 155 -10.67 -3.51 8.17
C MET A 155 -9.32 -2.88 8.51
N LEU A 156 -9.28 -1.94 9.46
CA LEU A 156 -8.04 -1.30 9.89
C LEU A 156 -7.11 -2.28 10.61
N GLN A 157 -7.66 -3.22 11.39
CA GLN A 157 -6.90 -4.32 12.00
C GLN A 157 -6.29 -5.23 10.93
N ALA A 158 -7.09 -5.66 9.95
CA ALA A 158 -6.60 -6.45 8.82
C ALA A 158 -5.48 -5.73 8.04
N ALA A 159 -5.62 -4.43 7.78
CA ALA A 159 -4.59 -3.63 7.13
C ALA A 159 -3.27 -3.60 7.95
N ARG A 160 -3.37 -3.42 9.27
CA ARG A 160 -2.20 -3.42 10.19
C ARG A 160 -1.56 -4.80 10.37
N ALA A 161 -2.26 -5.88 10.03
CA ALA A 161 -1.70 -7.22 10.05
C ALA A 161 -0.81 -7.51 8.81
N LEU A 162 -1.01 -6.82 7.69
CA LEU A 162 -0.29 -7.10 6.44
C LEU A 162 1.26 -7.07 6.57
N PRO A 163 1.89 -6.10 7.28
CA PRO A 163 3.35 -6.10 7.48
C PRO A 163 3.89 -7.30 8.26
N GLN A 164 3.04 -8.05 8.97
CA GLN A 164 3.44 -9.28 9.67
C GLN A 164 3.63 -10.44 8.69
N HIS A 165 3.05 -10.34 7.49
CA HIS A 165 3.08 -11.38 6.46
C HIS A 165 4.03 -11.04 5.31
N ARG A 166 4.29 -9.76 5.04
CA ARG A 166 5.12 -9.30 3.91
C ARG A 166 6.00 -8.11 4.30
N PRO A 167 7.19 -7.97 3.69
CA PRO A 167 8.10 -6.86 3.94
C PRO A 167 7.61 -5.58 3.22
N VAL A 168 6.55 -4.97 3.76
CA VAL A 168 5.94 -3.74 3.24
C VAL A 168 5.60 -2.81 4.40
N GLU A 169 5.73 -1.51 4.18
CA GLU A 169 5.22 -0.50 5.10
C GLU A 169 3.76 -0.18 4.78
N VAL A 170 2.90 -0.18 5.80
CA VAL A 170 1.46 0.13 5.63
C VAL A 170 1.09 1.37 6.42
N VAL A 171 0.49 2.34 5.74
CA VAL A 171 -0.17 3.50 6.34
C VAL A 171 -1.66 3.27 6.28
N THR A 172 -2.36 3.37 7.42
CA THR A 172 -3.82 3.17 7.45
C THR A 172 -4.58 4.48 7.48
N THR A 173 -5.62 4.58 6.66
CA THR A 173 -6.54 5.73 6.64
C THR A 173 -7.96 5.27 7.01
N PHE A 174 -8.54 5.90 8.02
CA PHE A 174 -9.96 5.73 8.31
C PHE A 174 -10.78 6.47 7.24
N LEU A 175 -11.70 5.77 6.60
CA LEU A 175 -12.63 6.30 5.62
C LEU A 175 -14.06 5.85 5.89
N GLY A 176 -14.54 5.92 7.13
CA GLY A 176 -15.93 5.56 7.44
C GLY A 176 -16.95 6.38 6.62
N ALA A 177 -16.65 7.64 6.29
CA ALA A 177 -17.46 8.49 5.43
C ALA A 177 -17.33 8.18 3.92
N HIS A 178 -17.18 6.91 3.52
CA HIS A 178 -17.04 6.51 2.12
C HIS A 178 -18.38 6.55 1.36
N ALA A 179 -19.45 6.13 2.02
CA ALA A 179 -20.81 6.11 1.51
C ALA A 179 -21.83 6.15 2.66
N PHE A 180 -23.11 6.27 2.33
CA PHE A 180 -24.18 6.17 3.32
C PHE A 180 -24.70 4.72 3.40
N PRO A 181 -24.78 4.13 4.60
CA PRO A 181 -25.49 2.86 4.80
C PRO A 181 -26.98 3.02 4.47
N LYS A 182 -27.66 1.92 4.11
CA LYS A 182 -29.10 1.95 3.75
C LYS A 182 -29.99 2.02 4.99
N GLU A 183 -29.49 1.51 6.10
CA GLU A 183 -30.21 1.26 7.34
C GLU A 183 -30.16 2.43 8.34
N VAL A 184 -29.40 3.50 8.04
CA VAL A 184 -29.26 4.68 8.90
C VAL A 184 -29.55 5.95 8.12
N GLU A 185 -30.31 6.87 8.72
CA GLU A 185 -30.51 8.21 8.17
C GLU A 185 -29.19 8.96 8.00
N ARG A 186 -29.02 9.68 6.89
CA ARG A 186 -27.73 10.28 6.54
C ARG A 186 -27.15 11.21 7.62
N SER A 187 -28.00 12.02 8.23
CA SER A 187 -27.60 12.96 9.29
C SER A 187 -27.23 12.24 10.60
N ALA A 188 -27.89 11.12 10.89
CA ALA A 188 -27.52 10.26 12.01
C ALA A 188 -26.18 9.58 11.72
N TYR A 189 -25.98 9.06 10.50
CA TYR A 189 -24.72 8.41 10.12
C TYR A 189 -23.52 9.37 10.17
N VAL A 190 -23.66 10.61 9.68
CA VAL A 190 -22.59 11.61 9.79
C VAL A 190 -22.23 11.86 11.25
N ARG A 191 -23.25 11.93 12.13
CA ARG A 191 -23.03 12.08 13.58
C ARG A 191 -22.28 10.89 14.16
N ASP A 192 -22.67 9.66 13.81
CA ASP A 192 -21.97 8.45 14.25
C ASP A 192 -20.51 8.46 13.81
N VAL A 193 -20.23 8.86 12.56
CA VAL A 193 -18.84 8.98 12.07
C VAL A 193 -18.06 9.98 12.91
N THR A 194 -18.60 11.17 13.18
CA THR A 194 -17.89 12.25 13.87
C THR A 194 -17.77 12.06 15.38
N GLU A 195 -18.80 11.52 16.02
CA GLU A 195 -18.91 11.44 17.48
C GLU A 195 -18.55 10.07 18.04
N ILE A 196 -18.62 9.01 17.21
CA ILE A 196 -18.39 7.63 17.65
C ILE A 196 -17.19 7.00 16.92
N MET A 197 -17.11 7.07 15.59
CA MET A 197 -16.09 6.31 14.85
C MET A 197 -14.71 6.96 14.84
N ILE A 198 -14.62 8.27 14.57
CA ILE A 198 -13.34 9.00 14.57
C ILE A 198 -12.65 8.99 15.96
N PRO A 199 -13.36 9.16 17.08
CA PRO A 199 -12.73 9.21 18.41
C PRO A 199 -12.34 7.85 19.01
N ALA A 200 -12.73 6.73 18.40
CA ALA A 200 -12.60 5.38 18.96
C ALA A 200 -11.17 4.81 18.94
#